data_AF-A0A7C8HXN0-F1
#
_entry.id   AF-A0A7C8HXN0-F1
#
_cell.length_a   1.000
_cell.length_b   1.000
_cell.length_c   1.000
_cell.angle_alpha   90.00
_cell.angle_beta   90.00
_cell.angle_gamma   90.00
#
_symmetry.space_group_name_H-M   'P 1'
#
loop_
_entity.id
_entity.type
_entity.pdbx_description
1 polymer ?
#
loop_
_entity_poly.entity_id
_entity_poly.type
_entity_poly.pdbx_seq_one_letter_code
_entity_poly.pdbx_strand_id
1 'polypeptide(L)'
;MRKQVEGVLDNALAAEELDILLLSKLSIAHSLLSKRDVVLRLDTPFYSSLKDYLKLMRPQIMVDEATDFSPIQLGCMRALSFPNIDSFFACGDFNQRITAHGVNCLDEFEWAVPKLSSRQVETPYRQSHYLQRFVRELVGDLDTQKADLSAEQIAGEREYPPVLGLGLNTFESIVDWLSEKIIQVYLGVGGLSSIAVLVNSEQEVDQLANMLSEKLPATVPVLACPDGKVLGDDAGVRVFNIQHIKGMEFEAAFFVGVDELVKTFPELYSKFLYVGATRAASFLGFTCGNKKNSCKDKKT
;
A
#
# COMPACT_ATOMS: atom_id res chain seq x y z
N MET A 1 -2.61 28.06 -13.68
CA MET A 1 -2.05 29.33 -14.19
C MET A 1 -0.54 29.26 -14.08
N ARG A 2 0.15 28.76 -15.12
CA ARG A 2 1.61 28.79 -15.22
C ARG A 2 2.00 30.19 -15.73
N LYS A 3 2.76 30.95 -14.93
CA LYS A 3 3.48 32.12 -15.44
C LYS A 3 4.97 31.88 -15.25
N GLN A 4 5.66 32.02 -16.37
CA GLN A 4 7.10 31.95 -16.55
C GLN A 4 7.84 32.83 -15.53
N VAL A 5 8.88 32.25 -14.94
CA VAL A 5 10.06 32.99 -14.50
C VAL A 5 11.22 32.35 -15.26
N GLU A 6 11.56 32.95 -16.40
CA GLU A 6 12.83 32.69 -17.08
C GLU A 6 13.92 33.51 -16.38
N GLY A 7 15.00 32.82 -16.03
CA GLY A 7 16.26 33.42 -15.62
C GLY A 7 16.48 33.43 -14.10
N VAL A 8 17.20 32.41 -13.62
CA VAL A 8 18.22 32.40 -12.54
C VAL A 8 18.16 31.07 -11.76
N LEU A 9 19.23 30.28 -11.91
CA LEU A 9 19.71 29.11 -11.12
C LEU A 9 19.29 27.68 -11.55
N ASP A 10 20.21 27.02 -12.25
CA ASP A 10 20.43 25.56 -12.25
C ASP A 10 20.93 25.04 -10.87
N ASN A 11 20.45 25.59 -9.74
CA ASN A 11 20.76 25.17 -8.36
C ASN A 11 19.54 24.56 -7.66
N ALA A 12 18.82 23.65 -8.31
CA ALA A 12 17.80 22.87 -7.62
C ALA A 12 18.46 21.68 -6.93
N LEU A 13 18.56 21.70 -5.60
CA LEU A 13 18.93 20.51 -4.82
C LEU A 13 17.96 19.38 -5.15
N ALA A 14 18.47 18.19 -5.44
CA ALA A 14 17.64 17.01 -5.60
C ALA A 14 16.96 16.65 -4.27
N ALA A 15 15.85 15.92 -4.32
CA ALA A 15 15.09 15.55 -3.13
C ALA A 15 15.95 14.69 -2.17
N GLU A 16 16.76 13.80 -2.74
CA GLU A 16 17.66 12.92 -2.01
C GLU A 16 18.81 13.70 -1.34
N GLU A 17 19.33 14.72 -2.01
CA GLU A 17 20.36 15.60 -1.44
C GLU A 17 19.80 16.40 -0.26
N LEU A 18 18.55 16.87 -0.38
CA LEU A 18 17.86 17.54 0.71
C LEU A 18 17.65 16.60 1.89
N ASP A 19 17.24 15.36 1.66
CA ASP A 19 17.04 14.34 2.71
C ASP A 19 18.35 14.06 3.48
N ILE A 20 19.49 13.97 2.78
CA ILE A 20 20.81 13.79 3.41
C ILE A 20 21.19 15.00 4.27
N LEU A 21 20.96 16.22 3.78
CA LEU A 21 21.22 17.44 4.53
C LEU A 21 20.33 17.55 5.77
N LEU A 22 19.06 17.15 5.64
CA LEU A 22 18.12 17.08 6.76
C LEU A 22 18.58 16.07 7.80
N LEU A 23 18.91 14.83 7.39
CA LEU A 23 19.40 13.80 8.29
C LEU A 23 20.65 14.26 9.03
N SER A 24 21.59 14.89 8.33
CA SER A 24 22.83 15.41 8.91
C SER A 24 22.55 16.45 9.98
N LYS A 25 21.69 17.44 9.69
CA LYS A 25 21.31 18.48 10.65
C LYS A 25 20.58 17.91 11.87
N LEU A 26 19.58 17.06 11.63
CA LEU A 26 18.80 16.44 12.69
C LEU A 26 19.65 15.54 13.58
N SER A 27 20.55 14.73 12.99
CA SER A 27 21.44 13.84 13.73
C SER A 27 22.42 14.62 14.61
N ILE A 28 23.00 15.72 14.11
CA ILE A 28 23.87 16.59 14.89
C ILE A 28 23.09 17.24 16.04
N ALA A 29 21.90 17.79 15.77
CA ALA A 29 21.06 18.41 16.79
C ALA A 29 20.64 17.38 17.86
N HIS A 30 20.21 16.19 17.46
CA HIS A 30 19.83 15.09 18.35
C HIS A 30 21.02 14.66 19.23
N SER A 31 22.21 14.52 18.64
CA SER A 31 23.44 14.21 19.39
C SER A 31 23.80 15.31 20.39
N LEU A 32 23.69 16.59 20.02
CA LEU A 32 23.96 17.70 20.92
C LEU A 32 22.93 17.77 22.05
N LEU A 33 21.64 17.60 21.75
CA LEU A 33 20.55 17.63 22.74
C LEU A 33 20.56 16.42 23.68
N SER A 34 21.24 15.33 23.32
CA SER A 34 21.47 14.20 24.24
C SER A 34 22.43 14.55 25.39
N LYS A 35 23.21 15.62 25.26
CA LYS A 35 24.20 16.04 26.24
C LYS A 35 23.59 17.03 27.24
N ARG A 36 23.55 16.64 28.51
CA ARG A 36 22.94 17.44 29.59
C ARG A 36 23.53 18.86 29.70
N ASP A 37 24.85 19.00 29.52
CA ASP A 37 25.54 20.29 29.57
C ASP A 37 25.15 21.24 28.43
N VAL A 38 24.77 20.71 27.27
CA VAL A 38 24.24 21.50 26.14
C VAL A 38 22.82 21.97 26.46
N VAL A 39 21.98 21.07 26.96
CA VAL A 39 20.58 21.39 27.33
C VAL A 39 20.52 22.51 28.38
N LEU A 40 21.41 22.48 29.38
CA LEU A 40 21.50 23.53 30.40
C LEU A 40 21.99 24.89 29.87
N ARG A 41 22.56 24.92 28.65
CA ARG A 41 23.13 26.13 28.01
C ARG A 41 22.35 26.56 26.76
N LEU A 42 21.13 26.08 26.57
CA LEU A 42 20.31 26.42 25.39
C LEU A 42 20.03 27.92 25.26
N ASP A 43 20.03 28.67 26.35
CA ASP A 43 19.84 30.12 26.33
C ASP A 43 21.08 30.90 25.85
N THR A 44 22.22 30.24 25.65
CA THR A 44 23.42 30.90 25.12
C THR A 44 23.27 31.13 23.60
N PRO A 45 23.88 32.20 23.05
CA PRO A 45 23.80 32.48 21.61
C PRO A 45 24.24 31.31 20.73
N PHE A 46 25.25 30.55 21.18
CA PHE A 46 25.83 29.43 20.45
C PHE A 46 24.86 28.24 20.29
N TYR A 47 24.02 27.95 21.30
CA TYR A 47 23.08 26.83 21.27
C TYR A 47 21.62 27.25 21.03
N SER A 48 21.35 28.55 20.91
CA SER A 48 20.00 29.09 20.79
C SER A 48 19.21 28.51 19.61
N SER A 49 19.87 28.18 18.50
CA SER A 49 19.26 27.54 17.33
C SER A 49 18.74 26.12 17.59
N LEU A 50 19.27 25.42 18.60
CA LEU A 50 18.80 24.07 18.97
C LEU A 50 17.41 24.10 19.61
N LYS A 51 16.94 25.26 20.10
CA LYS A 51 15.60 25.40 20.67
C LYS A 51 14.50 25.10 19.65
N ASP A 52 14.71 25.44 18.38
CA ASP A 52 13.71 25.17 17.34
C ASP A 52 13.63 23.67 17.04
N TYR A 53 14.75 22.96 17.05
CA TYR A 53 14.78 21.51 16.95
C TYR A 53 14.09 20.83 18.15
N LEU A 54 14.34 21.33 19.37
CA LEU A 54 13.71 20.81 20.57
C LEU A 54 12.17 20.91 20.53
N LYS A 55 11.62 21.95 19.91
CA LYS A 55 10.16 22.10 19.71
C LYS A 55 9.57 21.07 18.73
N LEU A 56 10.37 20.60 17.78
CA LEU A 56 9.96 19.58 16.82
C LEU A 56 9.98 18.17 17.42
N MET A 57 10.74 17.97 18.50
CA MET A 57 10.89 16.64 19.10
C MET A 57 9.59 16.11 19.70
N ARG A 58 9.44 14.79 19.69
CA ARG A 58 8.28 14.07 20.23
C ARG A 58 8.73 12.98 21.21
N PRO A 59 7.92 12.68 22.24
CA PRO A 59 8.19 11.57 23.14
C PRO A 59 8.22 10.21 22.45
N GLN A 60 7.41 10.04 21.40
CA GLN A 60 7.29 8.81 20.64
C GLN A 60 7.06 9.16 19.17
N ILE A 61 7.74 8.42 18.30
CA ILE A 61 7.53 8.44 16.86
C ILE A 61 6.97 7.08 16.45
N MET A 62 5.85 7.07 15.72
CA MET A 62 5.27 5.88 15.12
C MET A 62 5.21 6.12 13.60
N VAL A 63 5.76 5.19 12.84
CA VAL A 63 5.75 5.21 11.38
C VAL A 63 4.96 4.01 10.89
N ASP A 64 3.79 4.28 10.32
CA ASP A 64 3.02 3.26 9.61
C ASP A 64 3.49 3.13 8.16
N GLU A 65 3.33 1.95 7.57
CA GLU A 65 3.82 1.61 6.22
C GLU A 65 5.30 1.99 6.01
N ALA A 66 6.12 1.76 7.05
CA ALA A 66 7.49 2.25 7.16
C ALA A 66 8.43 1.80 6.02
N THR A 67 8.06 0.72 5.33
CA THR A 67 8.79 0.19 4.17
C THR A 67 8.77 1.14 2.97
N ASP A 68 7.81 2.07 2.88
CA ASP A 68 7.74 3.04 1.79
C ASP A 68 8.77 4.17 1.92
N PHE A 69 9.30 4.39 3.12
CA PHE A 69 10.26 5.45 3.38
C PHE A 69 11.68 4.97 3.16
N SER A 70 12.56 5.84 2.67
CA SER A 70 13.97 5.51 2.54
C SER A 70 14.62 5.38 3.93
N PRO A 71 15.76 4.65 4.05
CA PRO A 71 16.52 4.61 5.31
C PRO A 71 16.89 6.01 5.83
N ILE A 72 17.16 6.96 4.93
CA ILE A 72 17.50 8.34 5.28
C ILE A 72 16.29 9.04 5.91
N GLN A 73 15.11 8.88 5.31
CA GLN A 73 13.86 9.46 5.83
C GLN A 73 13.48 8.88 7.19
N LEU A 74 13.63 7.56 7.37
CA LEU A 74 13.42 6.92 8.68
C LEU A 74 14.40 7.43 9.74
N GLY A 75 15.67 7.62 9.37
CA GLY A 75 16.67 8.25 10.23
C GLY A 75 16.27 9.68 10.65
N CYS A 76 15.75 10.48 9.71
CA CYS A 76 15.20 11.81 10.00
C CYS A 76 14.03 11.72 10.99
N MET A 77 13.07 10.82 10.76
CA MET A 77 11.91 10.63 11.64
C MET A 77 12.33 10.22 13.05
N ARG A 78 13.27 9.28 13.19
CA ARG A 78 13.82 8.86 14.48
C ARG A 78 14.52 10.02 15.20
N ALA A 79 15.29 10.84 14.48
CA ALA A 79 15.99 11.99 15.06
C ALA A 79 15.05 13.09 15.59
N LEU A 80 13.75 12.99 15.34
CA LEU A 80 12.71 13.81 15.96
C LEU A 80 12.19 13.21 17.28
N SER A 81 12.67 12.06 17.73
CA SER A 81 12.38 11.58 19.08
C SER A 81 13.24 12.34 20.11
N PHE A 82 12.80 12.41 21.37
CA PHE A 82 13.64 12.95 22.43
C PHE A 82 14.86 12.04 22.68
N PRO A 83 16.11 12.55 22.69
CA PRO A 83 17.30 11.69 22.76
C PRO A 83 17.43 10.81 24.00
N ASN A 84 16.80 11.19 25.10
CA ASN A 84 16.81 10.42 26.35
C ASN A 84 15.73 9.32 26.38
N ILE A 85 14.76 9.38 25.47
CA ILE A 85 13.70 8.38 25.32
C ILE A 85 14.02 7.49 24.10
N ASP A 86 14.39 8.09 22.98
CA ASP A 86 14.70 7.44 21.69
C ASP A 86 13.62 6.42 21.29
N SER A 87 12.35 6.77 21.55
CA SER A 87 11.19 5.91 21.34
C SER A 87 10.69 6.02 19.89
N PHE A 88 10.91 4.93 19.16
CA PHE A 88 10.56 4.79 17.76
C PHE A 88 9.88 3.44 17.52
N PHE A 89 8.72 3.47 16.87
CA PHE A 89 7.97 2.30 16.45
C PHE A 89 7.70 2.38 14.96
N ALA A 90 7.79 1.23 14.29
CA ALA A 90 7.47 1.12 12.88
C ALA A 90 6.72 -0.17 12.60
N CYS A 91 5.75 -0.07 11.69
CA CYS A 91 5.05 -1.21 11.10
C CYS A 91 5.08 -1.10 9.58
N GLY A 92 5.01 -2.24 8.91
CA GLY A 92 5.03 -2.31 7.45
C GLY A 92 5.29 -3.73 6.97
N ASP A 93 5.10 -3.95 5.67
CA ASP A 93 5.32 -5.21 4.99
C ASP A 93 6.17 -4.94 3.74
N PHE A 94 7.36 -5.54 3.68
CA PHE A 94 8.31 -5.35 2.57
C PHE A 94 7.70 -5.76 1.21
N ASN A 95 6.78 -6.72 1.22
CA ASN A 95 6.09 -7.18 0.01
C ASN A 95 5.00 -6.20 -0.45
N GLN A 96 4.52 -5.29 0.42
CA GLN A 96 3.52 -4.28 0.08
C GLN A 96 4.09 -2.98 -0.50
N ARG A 97 5.41 -2.90 -0.67
CA ARG A 97 6.07 -1.71 -1.18
C ARG A 97 6.08 -1.68 -2.70
N ILE A 98 5.21 -0.84 -3.27
CA ILE A 98 4.99 -0.66 -4.71
C ILE A 98 6.03 0.30 -5.35
N THR A 99 6.74 1.08 -4.55
CA THR A 99 7.72 2.07 -5.01
C THR A 99 9.10 1.47 -5.27
N ALA A 100 9.89 2.12 -6.14
CA ALA A 100 11.31 1.82 -6.35
C ALA A 100 12.19 2.34 -5.19
N HIS A 101 11.70 3.34 -4.46
CA HIS A 101 12.34 3.90 -3.28
C HIS A 101 11.71 3.32 -2.01
N GLY A 102 12.48 3.20 -0.93
CA GLY A 102 12.03 2.68 0.36
C GLY A 102 12.99 1.65 0.94
N VAL A 103 12.71 1.13 2.13
CA VAL A 103 13.53 0.07 2.75
C VAL A 103 13.23 -1.30 2.15
N ASN A 104 14.28 -2.04 1.80
CA ASN A 104 14.20 -3.37 1.18
C ASN A 104 14.33 -4.53 2.17
N CYS A 105 15.03 -4.32 3.27
CA CYS A 105 15.35 -5.37 4.23
C CYS A 105 15.52 -4.83 5.64
N LEU A 106 15.56 -5.74 6.61
CA LEU A 106 15.78 -5.38 8.02
C LEU A 106 17.14 -4.71 8.25
N ASP A 107 18.19 -5.06 7.50
CA ASP A 107 19.53 -4.47 7.67
C ASP A 107 19.55 -2.98 7.32
N GLU A 108 18.89 -2.60 6.22
CA GLU A 108 18.71 -1.19 5.85
C GLU A 108 17.87 -0.43 6.90
N PHE A 109 16.89 -1.11 7.50
CA PHE A 109 16.06 -0.56 8.56
C PHE A 109 16.88 -0.34 9.85
N GLU A 110 17.71 -1.31 10.23
CA GLU A 110 18.58 -1.26 11.40
C GLU A 110 19.68 -0.20 11.23
N TRP A 111 20.18 0.01 10.01
CA TRP A 111 21.08 1.12 9.71
C TRP A 111 20.43 2.48 10.02
N ALA A 112 19.17 2.67 9.61
CA ALA A 112 18.44 3.92 9.83
C ALA A 112 18.08 4.12 11.31
N VAL A 113 17.63 3.04 11.97
CA VAL A 113 17.15 3.03 13.34
C VAL A 113 17.80 1.88 14.10
N PRO A 114 19.01 2.10 14.67
CA PRO A 114 19.76 1.09 15.39
C PRO A 114 19.03 0.64 16.67
N LYS A 115 19.30 -0.62 17.07
CA LYS A 115 18.75 -1.28 18.28
C LYS A 115 17.25 -1.57 18.23
N LEU A 116 16.67 -1.65 17.04
CA LEU A 116 15.29 -2.09 16.90
C LEU A 116 15.15 -3.59 17.16
N SER A 117 14.08 -3.95 17.85
CA SER A 117 13.60 -5.33 17.92
C SER A 117 12.53 -5.54 16.86
N SER A 118 12.75 -6.44 15.91
CA SER A 118 11.69 -6.84 14.97
C SER A 118 10.76 -7.87 15.62
N ARG A 119 9.46 -7.74 15.35
CA ARG A 119 8.42 -8.70 15.74
C ARG A 119 7.51 -8.89 14.54
N GLN A 120 7.31 -10.14 14.12
CA GLN A 120 6.42 -10.47 13.01
C GLN A 120 5.05 -10.88 13.55
N VAL A 121 3.99 -10.42 12.89
CA VAL A 121 2.63 -10.90 13.14
C VAL A 121 2.41 -12.11 12.22
N GLU A 122 2.33 -13.29 12.82
CA GLU A 122 2.22 -14.57 12.07
C GLU A 122 0.76 -14.95 11.75
N THR A 123 -0.21 -14.46 12.53
CA THR A 123 -1.62 -14.83 12.39
C THR A 123 -2.39 -13.77 11.60
N PRO A 124 -2.66 -13.99 10.30
CA PRO A 124 -3.58 -13.14 9.55
C PRO A 124 -5.02 -13.37 10.02
N TYR A 125 -5.71 -12.29 10.40
CA TYR A 125 -7.10 -12.31 10.87
C TYR A 125 -8.06 -11.53 9.96
N ARG A 126 -7.53 -10.82 8.95
CA ARG A 126 -8.27 -9.84 8.15
C ARG A 126 -8.87 -10.39 6.86
N GLN A 127 -8.40 -11.55 6.41
CA GLN A 127 -8.79 -12.14 5.13
C GLN A 127 -9.36 -13.53 5.31
N SER A 128 -10.24 -13.94 4.39
CA SER A 128 -10.74 -15.32 4.31
C SER A 128 -9.62 -16.31 4.00
N HIS A 129 -9.82 -17.57 4.38
CA HIS A 129 -8.81 -18.61 4.24
C HIS A 129 -8.33 -18.79 2.78
N TYR A 130 -9.24 -18.76 1.80
CA TYR A 130 -8.85 -18.86 0.39
C TYR A 130 -7.98 -17.69 -0.08
N LEU A 131 -8.26 -16.47 0.38
CA LEU A 131 -7.45 -15.31 0.02
C LEU A 131 -6.08 -15.37 0.68
N GLN A 132 -6.01 -15.76 1.95
CA GLN A 132 -4.73 -15.97 2.64
C GLN A 132 -3.87 -17.01 1.93
N ARG A 133 -4.47 -18.15 1.55
CA ARG A 133 -3.78 -19.20 0.79
C ARG A 133 -3.28 -18.67 -0.55
N PHE A 134 -4.12 -17.94 -1.28
CA PHE A 134 -3.76 -17.34 -2.56
C PHE A 134 -2.56 -16.37 -2.43
N VAL A 135 -2.57 -15.51 -1.42
CA VAL A 135 -1.48 -14.56 -1.15
C VAL A 135 -0.17 -15.27 -0.84
N ARG A 136 -0.19 -16.35 -0.03
CA ARG A 136 1.01 -17.15 0.26
C ARG A 136 1.57 -17.84 -0.98
N GLU A 137 0.70 -18.42 -1.81
CA GLU A 137 1.09 -19.02 -3.09
C GLU A 137 1.72 -17.97 -4.03
N LEU A 138 1.27 -16.71 -3.96
CA LEU A 138 1.79 -15.61 -4.79
C LEU A 138 3.21 -15.17 -4.40
N VAL A 139 3.56 -15.19 -3.11
CA VAL A 139 4.91 -14.83 -2.61
C VAL A 139 5.91 -15.99 -2.73
N GLY A 140 5.43 -17.21 -3.03
CA GLY A 140 6.28 -18.39 -3.11
C GLY A 140 6.72 -18.92 -1.75
N ASP A 141 6.10 -18.47 -0.66
CA ASP A 141 6.32 -18.95 0.71
C ASP A 141 5.49 -20.22 0.94
N LEU A 142 5.92 -21.32 0.32
CA LEU A 142 5.31 -22.65 0.44
C LEU A 142 5.83 -23.42 1.67
N ASP A 143 6.84 -22.90 2.38
CA ASP A 143 7.59 -23.63 3.41
C ASP A 143 6.99 -23.46 4.82
N THR A 144 5.95 -22.63 4.97
CA THR A 144 5.24 -22.43 6.24
C THR A 144 3.99 -23.30 6.34
N GLN A 145 4.17 -24.62 6.42
CA GLN A 145 3.18 -25.57 6.97
C GLN A 145 2.81 -25.28 8.45
N LYS A 146 3.34 -24.20 9.06
CA LYS A 146 3.15 -23.87 10.47
C LYS A 146 1.89 -23.05 10.79
N ALA A 147 1.16 -22.57 9.79
CA ALA A 147 -0.08 -21.80 10.03
C ALA A 147 -1.36 -22.55 9.62
N ASP A 148 -1.34 -23.88 9.58
CA ASP A 148 -2.56 -24.71 9.52
C ASP A 148 -3.35 -24.72 10.85
N LEU A 149 -2.84 -24.05 11.90
CA LEU A 149 -3.36 -24.14 13.27
C LEU A 149 -4.19 -22.95 13.75
N SER A 150 -4.90 -22.25 12.85
CA SER A 150 -5.98 -21.34 13.27
C SER A 150 -7.16 -21.24 12.29
N ALA A 151 -7.30 -22.21 11.39
CA ALA A 151 -8.43 -22.28 10.45
C ALA A 151 -9.79 -22.51 11.15
N GLU A 152 -9.78 -22.93 12.42
CA GLU A 152 -11.00 -23.28 13.17
C GLU A 152 -11.69 -22.06 13.81
N GLN A 153 -11.07 -20.87 13.81
CA GLN A 153 -11.64 -19.68 14.47
C GLN A 153 -12.25 -18.63 13.55
N ILE A 154 -12.20 -18.80 12.22
CA ILE A 154 -12.98 -17.98 11.27
C ILE A 154 -14.14 -18.82 10.69
N ALA A 155 -14.74 -19.66 11.54
CA ALA A 155 -15.98 -20.36 11.21
C ALA A 155 -17.16 -19.39 11.38
N GLY A 156 -17.38 -18.53 10.40
CA GLY A 156 -18.52 -17.61 10.41
C GLY A 156 -18.87 -16.95 9.08
N GLU A 157 -17.90 -16.73 8.18
CA GLU A 157 -18.12 -15.87 7.01
C GLU A 157 -17.99 -16.65 5.71
N ARG A 158 -18.86 -16.32 4.75
CA ARG A 158 -19.01 -17.03 3.48
C ARG A 158 -17.70 -16.93 2.70
N GLU A 159 -17.00 -18.06 2.59
CA GLU A 159 -15.72 -18.14 1.90
C GLU A 159 -15.91 -18.32 0.39
N TYR A 160 -15.35 -17.40 -0.40
CA TYR A 160 -15.31 -17.50 -1.86
C TYR A 160 -13.86 -17.67 -2.34
N PRO A 161 -13.56 -18.65 -3.20
CA PRO A 161 -12.24 -18.73 -3.82
C PRO A 161 -12.04 -17.54 -4.79
N PRO A 162 -10.79 -17.08 -5.01
CA PRO A 162 -10.51 -16.09 -6.04
C PRO A 162 -11.04 -16.53 -7.41
N VAL A 163 -11.72 -15.62 -8.11
CA VAL A 163 -12.32 -15.92 -9.43
C VAL A 163 -11.56 -15.25 -10.56
N LEU A 164 -11.47 -15.92 -11.71
CA LEU A 164 -10.82 -15.41 -12.91
C LEU A 164 -11.78 -15.42 -14.11
N GLY A 165 -12.11 -14.24 -14.63
CA GLY A 165 -12.80 -14.07 -15.90
C GLY A 165 -11.81 -14.13 -17.06
N LEU A 166 -12.02 -15.04 -18.02
CA LEU A 166 -11.16 -15.26 -19.18
C LEU A 166 -11.84 -14.80 -20.48
N GLY A 167 -11.05 -14.31 -21.43
CA GLY A 167 -11.55 -13.91 -22.74
C GLY A 167 -12.30 -12.58 -22.75
N LEU A 168 -12.07 -11.74 -21.73
CA LEU A 168 -12.73 -10.45 -21.53
C LEU A 168 -11.94 -9.35 -22.25
N ASN A 169 -12.16 -9.24 -23.56
CA ASN A 169 -11.37 -8.37 -24.46
C ASN A 169 -11.98 -6.98 -24.66
N THR A 170 -13.25 -6.81 -24.29
CA THR A 170 -13.98 -5.55 -24.48
C THR A 170 -14.45 -5.03 -23.15
N PHE A 171 -14.51 -3.70 -23.02
CA PHE A 171 -15.05 -3.04 -21.84
C PHE A 171 -16.46 -3.52 -21.50
N GLU A 172 -17.32 -3.73 -22.50
CA GLU A 172 -18.67 -4.27 -22.30
C GLU A 172 -18.63 -5.67 -21.65
N SER A 173 -17.80 -6.59 -22.17
CA SER A 173 -17.67 -7.92 -21.56
C SER A 173 -17.12 -7.88 -20.12
N ILE A 174 -16.20 -6.96 -19.85
CA ILE A 174 -15.65 -6.74 -18.51
C ILE A 174 -16.73 -6.23 -17.57
N VAL A 175 -17.49 -5.21 -17.98
CA VAL A 175 -18.60 -4.63 -17.22
C VAL A 175 -19.68 -5.67 -16.94
N ASP A 176 -20.04 -6.48 -17.93
CA ASP A 176 -20.99 -7.58 -17.79
C ASP A 176 -20.58 -8.55 -16.69
N TRP A 177 -19.33 -8.99 -16.75
CA TRP A 177 -18.77 -9.93 -15.78
C TRP A 177 -18.64 -9.29 -14.38
N LEU A 178 -18.14 -8.05 -14.30
CA LEU A 178 -18.00 -7.32 -13.05
C LEU A 178 -19.36 -7.10 -12.38
N SER A 179 -20.37 -6.66 -13.12
CA SER A 179 -21.72 -6.44 -12.57
C SER A 179 -22.32 -7.74 -12.01
N GLU A 180 -22.17 -8.87 -12.71
CA GLU A 180 -22.63 -10.16 -12.20
C GLU A 180 -21.96 -10.52 -10.87
N LYS A 181 -20.63 -10.37 -10.77
CA LYS A 181 -19.87 -10.70 -9.57
C LYS A 181 -20.07 -9.71 -8.43
N ILE A 182 -20.18 -8.41 -8.72
CA ILE A 182 -20.50 -7.38 -7.73
C ILE A 182 -21.87 -7.65 -7.13
N ILE A 183 -22.89 -7.99 -7.93
CA ILE A 183 -24.22 -8.34 -7.42
C ILE A 183 -24.15 -9.63 -6.57
N GLN A 184 -23.38 -10.63 -7.01
CA GLN A 184 -23.16 -11.85 -6.23
C GLN A 184 -22.57 -11.55 -4.85
N VAL A 185 -21.53 -10.70 -4.79
CA VAL A 185 -20.91 -10.26 -3.53
C VAL A 185 -21.90 -9.46 -2.69
N TYR A 186 -22.60 -8.49 -3.29
CA TYR A 186 -23.58 -7.64 -2.60
C TYR A 186 -24.69 -8.45 -1.92
N LEU A 187 -25.27 -9.42 -2.64
CA LEU A 187 -26.29 -10.34 -2.09
C LEU A 187 -25.68 -11.36 -1.12
N GLY A 188 -24.42 -11.75 -1.36
CA GLY A 188 -23.67 -12.72 -0.57
C GLY A 188 -23.21 -12.18 0.79
N VAL A 189 -22.86 -10.90 0.90
CA VAL A 189 -22.35 -10.31 2.16
C VAL A 189 -23.49 -9.67 2.97
N GLY A 190 -24.68 -9.48 2.36
CA GLY A 190 -25.88 -9.05 3.08
C GLY A 190 -25.98 -7.54 3.28
N GLY A 191 -25.38 -6.73 2.40
CA GLY A 191 -25.47 -5.27 2.48
C GLY A 191 -24.50 -4.53 1.56
N LEU A 192 -24.45 -3.21 1.75
CA LEU A 192 -23.48 -2.34 1.10
C LEU A 192 -22.09 -2.56 1.70
N SER A 193 -21.27 -3.31 1.00
CA SER A 193 -19.85 -3.49 1.33
C SER A 193 -18.97 -2.57 0.50
N SER A 194 -17.76 -2.29 0.99
CA SER A 194 -16.75 -1.56 0.22
C SER A 194 -16.16 -2.49 -0.85
N ILE A 195 -16.34 -2.13 -2.12
CA ILE A 195 -15.84 -2.91 -3.26
C ILE A 195 -14.86 -2.06 -4.06
N ALA A 196 -13.66 -2.58 -4.28
CA ALA A 196 -12.68 -1.97 -5.17
C ALA A 196 -12.70 -2.60 -6.56
N VAL A 197 -12.61 -1.77 -7.58
CA VAL A 197 -12.36 -2.15 -8.98
C VAL A 197 -11.10 -1.42 -9.44
N LEU A 198 -10.06 -2.19 -9.72
CA LEU A 198 -8.71 -1.74 -10.00
C LEU A 198 -8.47 -1.80 -11.50
N VAL A 199 -8.24 -0.64 -12.10
CA VAL A 199 -7.90 -0.51 -13.53
C VAL A 199 -6.43 -0.21 -13.73
N ASN A 200 -5.92 -0.41 -14.94
CA ASN A 200 -4.50 -0.25 -15.25
C ASN A 200 -4.13 1.19 -15.63
N SER A 201 -5.11 2.04 -15.95
CA SER A 201 -4.91 3.42 -16.41
C SER A 201 -5.99 4.36 -15.87
N GLU A 202 -5.60 5.60 -15.54
CA GLU A 202 -6.53 6.65 -15.10
C GLU A 202 -7.62 6.96 -16.14
N GLN A 203 -7.32 6.80 -17.42
CA GLN A 203 -8.29 7.05 -18.49
C GLN A 203 -9.48 6.07 -18.46
N GLU A 204 -9.27 4.89 -17.89
CA GLU A 204 -10.27 3.83 -17.80
C GLU A 204 -11.19 4.01 -16.58
N VAL A 205 -10.77 4.79 -15.58
CA VAL A 205 -11.48 4.96 -14.31
C VAL A 205 -12.89 5.51 -14.54
N ASP A 206 -12.99 6.67 -15.18
CA ASP A 206 -14.28 7.34 -15.41
C ASP A 206 -15.17 6.51 -16.36
N GLN A 207 -14.57 5.95 -17.42
CA GLN A 207 -15.30 5.17 -18.40
C GLN A 207 -15.94 3.94 -17.76
N LEU A 208 -15.14 3.16 -17.02
CA LEU A 208 -15.62 1.93 -16.38
C LEU A 208 -16.62 2.23 -15.26
N ALA A 209 -16.40 3.28 -14.47
CA ALA A 209 -17.33 3.69 -13.42
C ALA A 209 -18.71 4.07 -13.98
N ASN A 210 -18.75 4.85 -15.06
CA ASN A 210 -20.01 5.25 -15.70
C ASN A 210 -20.78 4.04 -16.23
N MET A 211 -20.11 3.12 -16.95
CA MET A 211 -20.76 1.91 -17.47
C MET A 211 -21.25 0.97 -16.35
N LEU A 212 -20.48 0.83 -15.27
CA LEU A 212 -20.90 0.06 -14.10
C LEU A 212 -22.10 0.71 -13.39
N SER A 213 -22.13 2.05 -13.29
CA SER A 213 -23.23 2.79 -12.68
C SER A 213 -24.54 2.62 -13.44
N GLU A 214 -24.50 2.57 -14.78
CA GLU A 214 -25.67 2.31 -15.61
C GLU A 214 -26.20 0.88 -15.48
N LYS A 215 -25.31 -0.08 -15.22
CA LYS A 215 -25.66 -1.51 -15.17
C LYS A 215 -26.04 -2.01 -13.78
N LEU A 216 -25.46 -1.44 -12.74
CA LEU A 216 -25.73 -1.83 -11.35
C LEU A 216 -27.04 -1.18 -10.85
N PRO A 217 -27.74 -1.84 -9.91
CA PRO A 217 -28.91 -1.23 -9.28
C PRO A 217 -28.54 0.07 -8.55
N ALA A 218 -29.45 1.05 -8.53
CA ALA A 218 -29.24 2.33 -7.84
C ALA A 218 -28.96 2.21 -6.33
N THR A 219 -29.19 1.03 -5.73
CA THR A 219 -28.83 0.73 -4.35
C THR A 219 -27.33 0.53 -4.15
N VAL A 220 -26.58 0.23 -5.22
CA VAL A 220 -25.13 0.03 -5.20
C VAL A 220 -24.46 1.25 -5.85
N PRO A 221 -24.02 2.24 -5.07
CA PRO A 221 -23.39 3.43 -5.62
C PRO A 221 -22.03 3.07 -6.24
N VAL A 222 -21.74 3.65 -7.40
CA VAL A 222 -20.46 3.51 -8.10
C VAL A 222 -19.79 4.87 -8.15
N LEU A 223 -18.53 4.94 -7.70
CA LEU A 223 -17.74 6.17 -7.65
C LEU A 223 -16.46 5.99 -8.46
N ALA A 224 -16.24 6.91 -9.40
CA ALA A 224 -14.93 7.10 -10.01
C ALA A 224 -14.04 7.85 -9.02
N CYS A 225 -12.84 7.31 -8.76
CA CYS A 225 -11.88 7.90 -7.82
C CYS A 225 -10.57 8.24 -8.55
N PRO A 226 -10.56 9.27 -9.42
CA PRO A 226 -9.35 9.70 -10.10
C PRO A 226 -8.32 10.23 -9.09
N ASP A 227 -7.03 9.96 -9.36
CA ASP A 227 -5.89 10.29 -8.49
C ASP A 227 -6.02 9.75 -7.03
N GLY A 228 -6.90 8.78 -6.78
CA GLY A 228 -7.14 8.26 -5.42
C GLY A 228 -7.73 9.28 -4.44
N LYS A 229 -8.37 10.37 -4.90
CA LYS A 229 -8.78 11.51 -4.03
C LYS A 229 -10.03 11.31 -3.18
N VAL A 230 -10.80 10.24 -3.37
CA VAL A 230 -12.01 9.95 -2.58
C VAL A 230 -11.74 8.81 -1.60
N LEU A 231 -10.89 9.10 -0.60
CA LEU A 231 -10.49 8.19 0.49
C LEU A 231 -11.49 8.24 1.67
N GLY A 232 -12.79 8.12 1.37
CA GLY A 232 -13.84 7.98 2.41
C GLY A 232 -14.01 6.53 2.87
N ASP A 233 -14.81 6.27 3.89
CA ASP A 233 -15.18 4.89 4.33
C ASP A 233 -16.58 4.49 3.82
N ASP A 234 -17.05 5.21 2.79
CA ASP A 234 -18.41 5.07 2.26
C ASP A 234 -18.59 3.75 1.50
N ALA A 235 -19.66 3.06 1.86
CA ALA A 235 -20.04 1.80 1.25
C ALA A 235 -20.44 1.99 -0.23
N GLY A 236 -19.97 1.10 -1.11
CA GLY A 236 -20.14 1.23 -2.56
C GLY A 236 -18.99 0.65 -3.37
N VAL A 237 -19.13 0.72 -4.69
CA VAL A 237 -18.12 0.31 -5.67
C VAL A 237 -17.24 1.51 -6.01
N ARG A 238 -15.93 1.35 -5.88
CA ARG A 238 -14.95 2.38 -6.21
C ARG A 238 -14.06 1.91 -7.33
N VAL A 239 -13.96 2.71 -8.38
CA VAL A 239 -13.07 2.47 -9.50
C VAL A 239 -11.87 3.40 -9.37
N PHE A 240 -10.67 2.84 -9.34
CA PHE A 240 -9.42 3.61 -9.29
C PHE A 240 -8.28 2.83 -9.94
N ASN A 241 -7.21 3.55 -10.28
CA ASN A 241 -6.00 2.94 -10.79
C ASN A 241 -5.31 2.09 -9.71
N ILE A 242 -4.80 0.93 -10.11
CA ILE A 242 -4.05 0.01 -9.25
C ILE A 242 -2.90 0.67 -8.48
N GLN A 243 -2.34 1.77 -8.98
CA GLN A 243 -1.29 2.55 -8.30
C GLN A 243 -1.76 3.22 -7.00
N HIS A 244 -3.06 3.44 -6.83
CA HIS A 244 -3.64 4.13 -5.68
C HIS A 244 -4.21 3.20 -4.62
N ILE A 245 -4.03 1.89 -4.72
CA ILE A 245 -4.63 0.90 -3.81
C ILE A 245 -4.12 0.94 -2.37
N LYS A 246 -2.95 1.54 -2.14
CA LYS A 246 -2.31 1.53 -0.83
C LYS A 246 -3.06 2.40 0.18
N GLY A 247 -3.17 1.90 1.42
CA GLY A 247 -3.84 2.60 2.51
C GLY A 247 -5.37 2.49 2.48
N MET A 248 -5.95 1.67 1.60
CA MET A 248 -7.39 1.39 1.56
C MET A 248 -7.69 -0.08 1.84
N GLU A 249 -8.88 -0.31 2.37
CA GLU A 249 -9.37 -1.63 2.80
C GLU A 249 -10.74 -1.89 2.20
N PHE A 250 -10.94 -3.07 1.61
CA PHE A 250 -12.17 -3.42 0.92
C PHE A 250 -12.65 -4.80 1.31
N GLU A 251 -13.97 -4.97 1.35
CA GLU A 251 -14.58 -6.28 1.49
C GLU A 251 -14.27 -7.16 0.28
N ALA A 252 -14.37 -6.58 -0.92
CA ALA A 252 -14.06 -7.24 -2.17
C ALA A 252 -13.16 -6.39 -3.07
N ALA A 253 -12.25 -7.02 -3.80
CA ALA A 253 -11.44 -6.36 -4.83
C ALA A 253 -11.51 -7.09 -6.17
N PHE A 254 -11.60 -6.32 -7.24
CA PHE A 254 -11.60 -6.78 -8.62
C PHE A 254 -10.46 -6.15 -9.40
N PHE A 255 -9.62 -6.95 -10.04
CA PHE A 255 -8.53 -6.50 -10.90
C PHE A 255 -8.93 -6.62 -12.35
N VAL A 256 -8.84 -5.51 -13.10
CA VAL A 256 -9.19 -5.45 -14.51
C VAL A 256 -7.95 -5.63 -15.38
N GLY A 257 -7.97 -6.63 -16.27
CA GLY A 257 -6.94 -6.82 -17.30
C GLY A 257 -5.57 -7.16 -16.69
N VAL A 258 -5.48 -8.24 -15.92
CA VAL A 258 -4.22 -8.66 -15.29
C VAL A 258 -3.14 -8.97 -16.32
N ASP A 259 -3.51 -9.45 -17.51
CA ASP A 259 -2.60 -9.68 -18.62
C ASP A 259 -1.96 -8.39 -19.15
N GLU A 260 -2.72 -7.28 -19.20
CA GLU A 260 -2.17 -5.97 -19.55
C GLU A 260 -1.32 -5.38 -18.41
N LEU A 261 -1.67 -5.67 -17.15
CA LEU A 261 -0.85 -5.29 -15.99
C LEU A 261 0.57 -5.88 -16.08
N VAL A 262 0.68 -7.17 -16.42
CA VAL A 262 1.98 -7.84 -16.59
C VAL A 262 2.81 -7.20 -17.71
N LYS A 263 2.17 -6.77 -18.80
CA LYS A 263 2.86 -6.11 -19.92
C LYS A 263 3.30 -4.69 -19.57
N THR A 264 2.45 -3.96 -18.85
CA THR A 264 2.66 -2.54 -18.53
C THR A 264 3.69 -2.38 -17.40
N PHE A 265 3.65 -3.25 -16.39
CA PHE A 265 4.53 -3.20 -15.21
C PHE A 265 5.21 -4.55 -14.94
N PRO A 266 6.09 -5.03 -15.84
CA PRO A 266 6.66 -6.38 -15.75
C PRO A 266 7.49 -6.64 -14.48
N GLU A 267 8.05 -5.60 -13.86
CA GLU A 267 8.84 -5.72 -12.63
C GLU A 267 8.01 -5.53 -11.35
N LEU A 268 6.82 -4.92 -11.45
CA LEU A 268 5.99 -4.55 -10.29
C LEU A 268 4.65 -5.30 -10.23
N TYR A 269 4.25 -6.03 -11.28
CA TYR A 269 2.94 -6.70 -11.33
C TYR A 269 2.71 -7.65 -10.15
N SER A 270 3.74 -8.38 -9.72
CA SER A 270 3.65 -9.31 -8.59
C SER A 270 3.34 -8.57 -7.30
N LYS A 271 3.96 -7.40 -7.08
CA LYS A 271 3.68 -6.53 -5.93
C LYS A 271 2.29 -5.92 -5.99
N PHE A 272 1.85 -5.48 -7.17
CA PHE A 272 0.49 -4.95 -7.35
C PHE A 272 -0.57 -6.01 -7.04
N LEU A 273 -0.38 -7.23 -7.53
CA LEU A 273 -1.26 -8.36 -7.23
C LEU A 273 -1.23 -8.71 -5.74
N TYR A 274 -0.04 -8.76 -5.13
CA TYR A 274 0.09 -9.00 -3.70
C TYR A 274 -0.65 -7.94 -2.88
N VAL A 275 -0.37 -6.66 -3.11
CA VAL A 275 -1.00 -5.56 -2.37
C VAL A 275 -2.50 -5.61 -2.54
N GLY A 276 -3.03 -5.66 -3.77
CA GLY A 276 -4.47 -5.64 -3.91
C GLY A 276 -5.17 -6.93 -3.46
N ALA A 277 -4.50 -8.08 -3.52
CA ALA A 277 -5.02 -9.29 -2.91
C ALA A 277 -5.09 -9.13 -1.38
N THR A 278 -4.06 -8.56 -0.73
CA THR A 278 -4.05 -8.31 0.73
C THR A 278 -5.03 -7.23 1.21
N ARG A 279 -5.55 -6.40 0.29
CA ARG A 279 -6.55 -5.37 0.64
C ARG A 279 -7.99 -5.87 0.59
N ALA A 280 -8.25 -7.06 0.05
CA ALA A 280 -9.57 -7.70 0.02
C ALA A 280 -9.80 -8.60 1.25
N ALA A 281 -10.95 -8.46 1.92
CA ALA A 281 -11.29 -9.28 3.07
C ALA A 281 -11.90 -10.64 2.68
N SER A 282 -12.94 -10.64 1.84
CA SER A 282 -13.74 -11.86 1.60
C SER A 282 -13.78 -12.31 0.15
N PHE A 283 -13.69 -11.40 -0.83
CA PHE A 283 -13.80 -11.73 -2.25
C PHE A 283 -12.72 -11.10 -3.12
N LEU A 284 -12.17 -11.89 -4.03
CA LEU A 284 -11.13 -11.46 -4.97
C LEU A 284 -11.48 -11.91 -6.39
N GLY A 285 -11.49 -10.97 -7.33
CA GLY A 285 -11.76 -11.24 -8.74
C GLY A 285 -10.66 -10.69 -9.65
N PHE A 286 -10.41 -11.39 -10.75
CA PHE A 286 -9.46 -11.00 -11.79
C PHE A 286 -10.13 -11.11 -13.16
N THR A 287 -9.84 -10.18 -14.07
CA THR A 287 -10.18 -10.31 -15.48
C THR A 287 -8.92 -10.41 -16.33
N CYS A 288 -9.02 -11.19 -17.41
CA CYS A 288 -7.93 -11.42 -18.35
C CYS A 288 -8.50 -11.47 -19.77
N GLY A 289 -7.89 -10.70 -20.68
CA GLY A 289 -8.26 -10.70 -22.10
C GLY A 289 -7.90 -12.03 -22.77
N ASN A 290 -6.75 -12.61 -22.43
CA ASN A 290 -6.37 -13.89 -22.98
C ASN A 290 -7.38 -15.00 -22.63
N LYS A 291 -7.96 -15.64 -23.65
CA LYS A 291 -8.58 -16.95 -23.49
C LYS A 291 -7.46 -17.93 -23.18
N LYS A 292 -7.59 -18.75 -22.11
CA LYS A 292 -6.64 -19.86 -21.90
C LYS A 292 -6.55 -20.67 -23.20
N ASN A 293 -5.38 -20.68 -23.82
CA ASN A 293 -4.97 -21.88 -24.54
C ASN A 293 -4.89 -22.97 -23.47
N SER A 294 -5.73 -23.98 -23.58
CA SER A 294 -5.68 -25.15 -22.71
C SER A 294 -4.23 -25.61 -22.60
N CYS A 295 -3.69 -25.66 -21.39
CA CYS A 295 -2.46 -26.39 -21.10
C CYS A 295 -2.66 -27.84 -21.57
N LYS A 296 -2.18 -28.14 -22.77
CA LYS A 296 -1.81 -29.48 -23.19
C LYS A 296 -0.30 -29.47 -23.41
N ASP A 297 0.35 -30.29 -22.60
CA ASP A 297 1.59 -30.99 -22.88
C ASP A 297 2.80 -30.17 -23.34
N LYS A 298 3.71 -29.93 -22.39
CA LYS A 298 5.13 -30.19 -22.63
C LYS A 298 5.73 -30.93 -21.43
N LYS A 299 5.46 -32.24 -21.38
CA LYS A 299 6.48 -33.21 -20.97
C LYS A 299 7.31 -33.53 -22.21
N THR A 300 8.55 -33.08 -22.23
CA THR A 300 9.71 -33.72 -22.86
C THR A 300 10.94 -33.08 -22.26
#